data_AF-A0A0F8IZP7-F1
#
_entry.id   AF-A0A0F8IZP7-F1
#
_cell.length_a   1.000
_cell.length_b   1.000
_cell.length_c   1.000
_cell.angle_alpha   90.00
_cell.angle_beta   90.00
_cell.angle_gamma   90.00
#
_symmetry.space_group_name_H-M   'P 1'
#
loop_
_entity.id
_entity.type
_entity.pdbx_description
1 polymer ?
#
loop_
_entity_poly.entity_id
_entity_poly.type
_entity_poly.pdbx_seq_one_letter_code
_entity_poly.pdbx_strand_id
1 'polypeptide(L)'
;MNCKEGTVQQEWKMKPIDFESKFSAAELRKLYDDGPKIGGHRGAWSDCNIYVSLIGGIKGHGGMPYKLKTSTGSIPISRADAEELLRTRKIRKR
;
A
#
# COMPACT_ATOMS: atom_id res chain seq x y z
N MET A 1 13.03 9.10 5.75
CA MET A 1 12.21 9.28 6.96
C MET A 1 12.64 8.22 7.97
N ASN A 2 13.17 8.63 9.12
CA ASN A 2 13.60 7.70 10.17
C ASN A 2 12.51 7.62 11.23
N CYS A 3 11.70 6.57 11.17
CA CYS A 3 10.65 6.33 12.15
C CYS A 3 11.21 5.63 13.37
N LYS A 4 10.91 6.16 14.56
CA LYS A 4 11.27 5.56 15.84
C LYS A 4 10.53 4.24 16.05
N GLU A 5 11.00 3.42 16.99
CA GLU A 5 10.29 2.22 17.41
C GLU A 5 8.88 2.55 17.94
N GLY A 6 7.93 1.65 17.72
CA GLY A 6 6.52 1.83 18.10
C GLY A 6 5.65 2.61 17.11
N THR A 7 6.17 2.98 15.93
CA THR A 7 5.33 3.56 14.86
C THR A 7 4.70 2.48 13.99
N VAL A 8 3.53 2.77 13.41
CA VAL A 8 2.80 1.81 12.56
C VAL A 8 3.67 1.34 11.38
N GLN A 9 4.48 2.22 10.79
CA GLN A 9 5.38 1.84 9.70
C GLN A 9 6.45 0.82 10.12
N GLN A 10 6.98 0.91 11.34
CA GLN A 10 8.01 -0.04 11.82
C GLN A 10 7.38 -1.40 12.11
N GLU A 11 6.24 -1.41 12.79
CA GLU A 11 5.47 -2.64 13.02
C GLU A 11 5.08 -3.32 11.69
N TRP A 12 4.64 -2.53 10.71
CA TRP A 12 4.32 -3.02 9.36
C TRP A 12 5.53 -3.63 8.63
N LYS A 13 6.73 -3.08 8.83
CA LYS A 13 7.95 -3.66 8.25
C LYS A 13 8.25 -5.05 8.80
N MET A 14 7.93 -5.30 10.07
CA MET A 14 8.10 -6.61 10.73
C MET A 14 6.98 -7.60 10.39
N LYS A 15 5.82 -7.10 10.00
CA LYS A 15 4.64 -7.91 9.64
C LYS A 15 4.94 -8.88 8.47
N PRO A 16 4.38 -10.12 8.48
CA PRO A 16 4.42 -11.00 7.31
C PRO A 16 3.70 -10.38 6.11
N ILE A 17 4.07 -10.84 4.92
CA ILE A 17 3.39 -10.48 3.67
C ILE A 17 1.97 -11.07 3.69
N ASP A 18 0.96 -10.23 3.47
CA ASP A 18 -0.45 -10.67 3.34
C ASP A 18 -0.78 -11.10 1.91
N PHE A 19 -0.24 -10.37 0.94
CA PHE A 19 -0.58 -10.50 -0.46
C PHE A 19 0.64 -10.41 -1.36
N GLU A 20 0.56 -11.05 -2.51
CA GLU A 20 1.59 -11.00 -3.55
C GLU A 20 1.01 -10.55 -4.88
N SER A 21 1.81 -9.82 -5.65
CA SER A 21 1.53 -9.40 -7.02
C SER A 21 2.73 -9.66 -7.92
N LYS A 22 2.44 -10.06 -9.16
CA LYS A 22 3.43 -10.10 -10.25
C LYS A 22 3.74 -8.71 -10.81
N PHE A 23 2.84 -7.75 -10.59
CA PHE A 23 3.01 -6.38 -11.05
C PHE A 23 3.94 -5.61 -10.12
N SER A 24 4.64 -4.63 -10.68
CA SER A 24 5.38 -3.63 -9.92
C SER A 24 4.43 -2.65 -9.23
N ALA A 25 4.92 -1.95 -8.22
CA ALA A 25 4.15 -0.90 -7.57
C ALA A 25 3.74 0.21 -8.57
N ALA A 26 4.57 0.51 -9.56
CA ALA A 26 4.28 1.51 -10.59
C ALA A 26 3.14 1.07 -11.53
N GLU A 27 3.16 -0.19 -11.98
CA GLU A 27 2.08 -0.74 -12.82
C GLU A 27 0.75 -0.74 -12.07
N LEU A 28 0.75 -1.15 -10.79
CA LEU A 28 -0.44 -1.12 -9.96
C LEU A 28 -0.99 0.30 -9.77
N ARG A 29 -0.12 1.30 -9.58
CA ARG A 29 -0.54 2.71 -9.50
C ARG A 29 -1.18 3.18 -10.79
N LYS A 30 -0.59 2.83 -11.94
CA LYS A 30 -1.06 3.24 -13.27
C LYS A 30 -2.46 2.70 -13.58
N LEU A 31 -2.83 1.54 -13.06
CA LEU A 31 -4.17 0.96 -13.25
C LEU A 31 -5.30 1.79 -12.63
N TYR A 32 -4.99 2.67 -11.68
CA TYR A 32 -5.97 3.46 -10.95
C TYR A 32 -5.63 4.96 -10.99
N ASP A 33 -4.81 5.37 -11.96
CA ASP A 33 -4.33 6.76 -12.13
C ASP A 33 -5.35 7.62 -12.92
N ASP A 34 -6.62 7.55 -12.52
CA ASP A 34 -7.75 8.18 -13.23
C ASP A 34 -8.22 9.49 -12.55
N GLY A 35 -7.47 10.04 -11.59
CA GLY A 35 -7.90 11.16 -10.75
C GLY A 35 -6.86 12.27 -10.62
N PRO A 36 -7.24 13.47 -10.14
CA PRO A 36 -6.32 14.59 -9.96
C PRO A 36 -5.12 14.12 -9.14
N LYS A 37 -3.92 14.42 -9.64
CA LYS A 37 -2.62 14.07 -9.04
C LYS A 37 -2.48 14.81 -7.70
N ILE A 38 -3.15 14.34 -6.66
CA ILE A 38 -2.86 14.75 -5.30
C ILE A 38 -1.44 14.26 -5.05
N GLY A 39 -0.48 15.18 -5.07
CA GLY A 39 0.96 14.96 -5.19
C GLY A 39 1.55 14.12 -4.06
N GLY A 40 1.30 12.81 -4.10
CA GLY A 40 1.74 11.84 -3.12
C GLY A 40 1.92 10.48 -3.79
N HIS A 41 2.97 9.78 -3.40
CA HIS A 41 3.23 8.42 -3.83
C HIS A 41 2.09 7.51 -3.31
N ARG A 42 1.10 7.19 -4.15
CA ARG A 42 0.02 6.24 -3.81
C ARG A 42 0.59 4.89 -3.42
N GLY A 43 -0.05 4.18 -2.49
CA GLY A 43 0.50 2.94 -1.95
C GLY A 43 1.90 3.16 -1.37
N ALA A 44 2.06 4.21 -0.57
CA ALA A 44 3.30 4.52 0.12
C ALA A 44 3.01 5.19 1.46
N TRP A 45 4.04 5.22 2.31
CA TRP A 45 4.00 5.93 3.57
C TRP A 45 4.16 7.43 3.31
N SER A 46 3.25 8.25 3.83
CA SER A 46 3.42 9.71 3.87
C SER A 46 4.11 10.17 5.15
N ASP A 47 3.95 9.40 6.25
CA ASP A 47 4.64 9.59 7.52
C ASP A 47 4.72 8.24 8.27
N CYS A 48 5.38 8.20 9.42
CA CYS A 48 5.59 7.01 10.24
C CYS A 48 4.30 6.31 10.70
N ASN A 49 3.18 7.04 10.74
CA ASN A 49 1.88 6.54 11.15
C ASN A 49 0.79 6.73 10.08
N ILE A 50 1.13 7.28 8.92
CA ILE A 50 0.17 7.64 7.87
C ILE A 50 0.65 7.06 6.55
N TYR A 51 -0.22 6.31 5.89
CA TYR A 51 0.00 5.84 4.52
C TYR A 51 -1.07 6.41 3.58
N VAL A 52 -0.73 6.45 2.30
CA VAL A 52 -1.63 6.86 1.22
C VAL A 52 -2.11 5.58 0.54
N SER A 53 -3.43 5.39 0.44
CA SER A 53 -4.02 4.24 -0.26
C SER A 53 -3.55 4.18 -1.71
N LEU A 54 -3.54 2.96 -2.25
CA LEU A 54 -3.12 2.75 -3.63
C LEU A 54 -4.21 3.23 -4.60
N ILE A 55 -5.47 2.95 -4.29
CA ILE A 55 -6.65 3.33 -5.05
C ILE A 55 -7.27 4.55 -4.38
N GLY A 56 -7.58 5.59 -5.16
CA GLY A 56 -8.17 6.85 -4.67
C GLY A 56 -7.22 7.81 -3.95
N GLY A 57 -6.03 7.37 -3.51
CA GLY A 57 -5.00 8.24 -2.92
C GLY A 57 -5.40 8.87 -1.58
N ILE A 58 -6.25 8.18 -0.81
CA ILE A 58 -6.78 8.66 0.47
C ILE A 58 -5.75 8.37 1.57
N LYS A 59 -5.50 9.34 2.45
CA LYS A 59 -4.65 9.16 3.63
C LYS A 59 -5.36 8.28 4.65
N GLY A 60 -4.78 7.13 4.97
CA GLY A 60 -5.22 6.29 6.07
C GLY A 60 -4.62 6.77 7.39
N HIS A 61 -5.47 7.15 8.33
CA HIS A 61 -5.08 7.50 9.70
C HIS A 61 -5.42 6.34 10.64
N GLY A 62 -4.42 5.85 11.39
CA GLY A 62 -4.68 5.05 12.60
C GLY A 62 -5.09 3.59 12.43
N GLY A 63 -4.53 2.86 11.47
CA GLY A 63 -4.72 1.40 11.35
C GLY A 63 -3.57 0.72 10.62
N MET A 64 -3.32 -0.55 10.92
CA MET A 64 -2.27 -1.34 10.27
C MET A 64 -2.68 -1.69 8.83
N PRO A 65 -1.99 -1.18 7.79
CA PRO A 65 -2.29 -1.56 6.41
C PRO A 65 -1.86 -2.99 6.12
N TYR A 66 -2.43 -3.57 5.07
CA TYR A 66 -1.93 -4.83 4.54
C TYR A 66 -0.58 -4.63 3.85
N LYS A 67 0.23 -5.69 3.87
CA LYS A 67 1.54 -5.75 3.23
C LYS A 67 1.45 -6.49 1.92
N LEU A 68 1.52 -5.73 0.83
CA LEU A 68 1.56 -6.26 -0.52
C LEU A 68 3.00 -6.37 -1.00
N LYS A 69 3.46 -7.57 -1.32
CA LYS A 69 4.71 -7.80 -2.04
C LYS A 69 4.48 -7.66 -3.53
N THR A 70 5.18 -6.73 -4.15
CA THR A 70 5.24 -6.49 -5.60
C THR A 70 6.59 -6.97 -6.15
N SER A 71 6.75 -6.97 -7.46
CA SER A 71 8.02 -7.31 -8.10
C SER A 71 9.18 -6.36 -7.73
N THR A 72 8.87 -5.12 -7.35
CA THR A 72 9.86 -4.07 -7.04
C THR A 72 10.04 -3.79 -5.54
N GLY A 73 9.26 -4.43 -4.67
CA GLY A 73 9.29 -4.13 -3.23
C GLY A 73 7.98 -4.43 -2.53
N SER A 74 7.88 -4.10 -1.24
CA SER A 74 6.60 -4.19 -0.52
C SER A 74 5.99 -2.80 -0.37
N ILE A 75 4.67 -2.70 -0.53
CA ILE A 75 3.92 -1.45 -0.37
C ILE A 75 2.74 -1.64 0.60
N PRO A 76 2.38 -0.60 1.38
CA PRO A 76 1.15 -0.63 2.16
C PRO A 76 -0.05 -0.50 1.24
N ILE A 77 -1.09 -1.30 1.49
CA ILE A 77 -2.39 -1.16 0.85
C ILE A 77 -3.49 -1.18 1.92
N SER A 78 -4.56 -0.41 1.70
CA SER A 78 -5.73 -0.43 2.56
C SER A 78 -6.55 -1.71 2.38
N ARG A 79 -7.54 -1.92 3.24
CA ARG A 79 -8.50 -3.01 3.07
C ARG A 79 -9.29 -2.90 1.77
N ALA A 80 -9.77 -1.69 1.45
CA ALA A 80 -10.49 -1.43 0.21
C ALA A 80 -9.61 -1.70 -1.03
N ASP A 81 -8.33 -1.30 -0.98
CA ASP A 81 -7.37 -1.61 -2.04
C ASP A 81 -7.24 -3.13 -2.23
N ALA A 82 -7.10 -3.89 -1.13
CA ALA A 82 -6.94 -5.34 -1.19
C ALA A 82 -8.18 -6.04 -1.77
N GLU A 83 -9.38 -5.64 -1.35
CA GLU A 83 -10.64 -6.18 -1.87
C GLU A 83 -10.77 -5.95 -3.38
N GLU A 84 -10.47 -4.74 -3.86
CA GLU A 84 -10.55 -4.41 -5.28
C GLU A 84 -9.47 -5.13 -6.12
N LEU A 85 -8.25 -5.23 -5.60
CA LEU A 85 -7.15 -5.93 -6.28
C LEU A 85 -7.36 -7.45 -6.33
N LEU A 86 -7.97 -8.04 -5.29
CA LEU A 86 -8.37 -9.45 -5.30
C LEU A 86 -9.48 -9.69 -6.34
N ARG A 87 -10.50 -8.82 -6.35
CA ARG A 87 -11.62 -8.88 -7.31
C ARG A 87 -11.13 -8.84 -8.77
N THR A 88 -10.13 -8.01 -9.05
CA THR A 88 -9.52 -7.85 -10.38
C THR A 88 -8.36 -8.81 -10.66
N ARG A 89 -8.09 -9.76 -9.75
CA ARG A 89 -7.02 -10.77 -9.83
C ARG A 89 -5.62 -10.17 -10.04
N LYS A 90 -5.38 -8.96 -9.50
CA LYS A 90 -4.07 -8.28 -9.55
C LYS A 90 -3.17 -8.68 -8.39
N ILE A 91 -3.75 -9.20 -7.31
CA ILE A 91 -3.05 -9.77 -6.16
C ILE A 91 -3.64 -11.13 -5.79
N ARG A 92 -2.91 -11.89 -4.99
CA ARG A 92 -3.35 -13.14 -4.36
C ARG A 92 -2.94 -13.17 -2.90
N LYS A 93 -3.67 -13.92 -2.06
CA LYS A 93 -3.26 -14.21 -0.68
C LYS A 93 -1.99 -15.05 -0.70
N ARG A 94 -1.11 -14.78 0.27
CA ARG A 94 0.09 -15.59 0.52
C ARG A 94 -0.23 -16.76 1.44
#